data_AF-A0A183D418-F1
#
_entry.id   AF-A0A183D418-F1
#
_cell.length_a   1.000
_cell.length_b   1.000
_cell.length_c   1.000
_cell.angle_alpha   90.00
_cell.angle_beta   90.00
_cell.angle_gamma   90.00
#
_symmetry.space_group_name_H-M   'P 1'
#
loop_
_entity.id
_entity.type
_entity.pdbx_description
1 polymer ?
#
loop_
_entity_poly.entity_id
_entity_poly.type
_entity_poly.pdbx_seq_one_letter_code
_entity_poly.pdbx_strand_id
1 'polypeptide(L)' 'MPYDYGSLMHYHAVAHAIRVSDFTIVPKELKYVTTMGTEKMAFLDAKVINDIYCPSSISTSLKVSHC' A
#
# COMPACT_ATOMS: atom_id res chain seq x y z
N MET A 1 -4.38 -11.37 -5.95
CA MET A 1 -4.36 -9.91 -5.77
C MET A 1 -3.02 -9.38 -6.28
N PRO A 2 -2.98 -8.29 -7.07
CA PRO A 2 -1.73 -7.75 -7.60
C PRO A 2 -0.87 -7.09 -6.50
N TYR A 3 0.41 -6.87 -6.80
CA TYR A 3 1.31 -6.11 -5.92
C TYR A 3 0.95 -4.63 -5.95
N ASP A 4 0.72 -4.04 -4.77
CA ASP A 4 0.32 -2.63 -4.65
C ASP A 4 1.51 -1.79 -4.18
N TYR A 5 2.14 -1.07 -5.12
CA TYR A 5 3.18 -0.09 -4.79
C TYR A 5 2.66 1.03 -3.91
N GLY A 6 1.36 1.37 -3.98
CA GLY A 6 0.72 2.40 -3.17
C GLY A 6 0.13 1.91 -1.86
N SER A 7 0.41 0.66 -1.46
CA SER A 7 -0.01 0.16 -0.16
C SER A 7 0.61 0.99 0.97
N LEU A 8 -0.17 1.27 2.01
CA LEU A 8 0.30 1.86 3.27
C LEU A 8 1.42 1.03 3.91
N MET A 9 1.43 -0.28 3.63
CA MET A 9 2.41 -1.22 4.16
C MET A 9 3.70 -1.26 3.32
N HIS A 10 3.74 -0.55 2.19
CA HIS A 10 4.90 -0.53 1.32
C HIS A 10 5.91 0.53 1.78
N TYR A 11 7.18 0.11 1.97
CA TYR A 11 8.28 1.03 2.28
C TYR A 11 8.47 2.12 1.22
N HIS A 12 8.95 3.28 1.65
CA HIS A 12 9.41 4.33 0.74
C HIS A 12 10.63 3.88 -0.07
N ALA A 13 10.83 4.44 -1.26
CA ALA A 13 11.98 4.17 -2.13
C ALA A 13 13.36 4.38 -1.47
N VAL A 14 13.42 5.20 -0.41
CA VAL A 14 14.64 5.59 0.32
C VAL A 14 14.66 5.03 1.74
N ALA A 15 13.78 4.07 2.05
CA ALA A 15 13.69 3.50 3.39
C ALA A 15 15.04 2.90 3.81
N HIS A 16 15.54 3.31 4.98
CA HIS A 16 16.86 2.93 5.51
C HIS A 16 18.06 3.30 4.63
N ALA A 17 17.91 4.25 3.71
CA ALA A 17 19.05 4.81 2.98
C ALA A 17 19.93 5.65 3.91
N ILE A 18 21.25 5.61 3.69
CA ILE A 18 22.20 6.49 4.41
C ILE A 18 21.99 7.95 4.00
N ARG A 19 21.61 8.18 2.74
CA ARG A 19 21.32 9.50 2.18
C ARG A 19 19.95 9.47 1.51
N VAL A 20 19.18 10.55 1.65
CA VAL A 20 17.84 10.69 1.05
C VAL A 20 17.83 10.70 -0.49
N SER A 21 19.01 10.87 -1.11
CA SER A 21 19.19 10.75 -2.57
C SER A 21 19.29 9.32 -3.06
N ASP A 22 19.48 8.36 -2.16
CA ASP A 22 19.88 7.00 -2.53
C ASP A 22 18.65 6.09 -2.41
N PHE A 23 18.22 5.54 -3.54
CA PHE A 23 17.14 4.56 -3.54
C PHE A 23 17.66 3.21 -3.03
N THR A 24 17.01 2.69 -2.00
CA THR A 24 17.22 1.32 -1.49
C THR A 24 16.24 0.33 -2.12
N ILE A 25 15.10 0.83 -2.61
CA ILE A 25 14.09 0.03 -3.32
C ILE A 25 13.79 0.72 -4.65
N VAL A 26 14.06 0.02 -5.75
CA VAL A 26 13.83 0.52 -7.11
C VAL A 26 12.73 -0.30 -7.78
N PRO A 27 11.56 0.29 -8.10
CA PRO A 27 10.50 -0.42 -8.81
C PRO A 27 10.90 -0.71 -10.25
N LYS A 28 10.34 -1.77 -10.83
CA LYS A 28 10.62 -2.14 -12.24
C LYS A 28 10.21 -1.04 -13.22
N GLU A 29 9.09 -0.38 -12.93
CA GLU A 29 8.67 0.82 -13.64
C GLU A 29 8.94 2.04 -12.76
N LEU A 30 9.82 2.94 -13.21
CA LEU A 30 10.30 4.08 -12.42
C LEU A 30 9.19 5.06 -12.00
N LYS A 31 8.05 5.07 -12.71
CA LYS A 31 6.90 5.92 -12.35
C LYS A 31 6.32 5.63 -10.96
N TYR A 32 6.57 4.44 -10.41
CA TYR A 32 6.07 4.06 -9.08
C TYR A 32 6.98 4.50 -7.92
N VAL A 33 8.16 5.08 -8.20
CA VAL A 33 9.08 5.58 -7.16
C VAL A 33 8.37 6.60 -6.25
N THR A 34 7.48 7.43 -6.81
CA THR A 34 6.71 8.43 -6.07
C THR A 34 5.41 7.90 -5.47
N THR A 35 5.00 6.67 -5.84
CA THR A 35 3.76 6.05 -5.36
C THR A 35 3.99 5.25 -4.08
N MET A 36 5.18 4.69 -3.92
CA MET A 36 5.58 3.90 -2.75
C MET A 36 5.91 4.74 -1.52
N GLY A 37 5.61 4.21 -0.33
CA GLY A 37 5.81 4.92 0.94
C GLY A 37 4.72 5.94 1.26
N THR A 38 3.53 5.83 0.66
CA THR A 38 2.38 6.66 1.01
C THR A 38 1.87 6.32 2.42
N GLU A 39 1.51 7.35 3.19
CA GLU A 39 0.92 7.22 4.53
C GLU A 39 -0.62 7.10 4.50
N LYS A 40 -1.21 7.05 3.30
CA LYS A 40 -2.66 6.87 3.12
C LYS A 40 -2.98 5.41 2.85
N MET A 41 -3.99 4.89 3.56
CA MET A 41 -4.53 3.56 3.31
C MET A 41 -5.02 3.41 1.87
N ALA A 42 -4.50 2.41 1.16
CA ALA A 42 -4.93 2.10 -0.19
C ALA A 42 -6.23 1.28 -0.18
N PHE A 43 -6.93 1.30 -1.31
CA PHE A 43 -8.13 0.49 -1.51
C PHE A 43 -7.86 -1.01 -1.31
N LEU A 44 -6.72 -1.51 -1.82
CA LEU A 44 -6.37 -2.92 -1.69
C LEU A 44 -6.03 -3.29 -0.24
N ASP A 45 -5.42 -2.40 0.54
CA ASP A 45 -5.20 -2.62 1.97
C ASP A 45 -6.53 -2.86 2.70
N ALA A 46 -7.50 -1.96 2.50
CA ALA A 46 -8.82 -2.08 3.13
C ALA A 46 -9.57 -3.34 2.66
N LYS A 47 -9.45 -3.69 1.37
CA LYS A 47 -10.07 -4.90 0.83
C LYS A 47 -9.51 -6.17 1.48
N VAL A 48 -8.19 -6.29 1.61
CA VAL A 48 -7.56 -7.47 2.24
C VAL A 48 -8.01 -7.65 3.67
N ILE A 49 -8.01 -6.56 4.44
CA ILE A 49 -8.46 -6.58 5.84
C ILE A 49 -9.92 -7.03 5.91
N ASN A 50 -10.80 -6.43 5.10
CA ASN A 50 -12.22 -6.79 5.09
C ASN A 50 -12.47 -8.22 4.60
N ASP A 51 -11.73 -8.71 3.60
CA ASP A 51 -11.83 -10.10 3.12
C ASP A 51 -11.48 -11.11 4.24
N ILE A 52 -10.53 -10.75 5.12
CA ILE A 52 -10.09 -11.62 6.24
C ILE A 52 -11.06 -11.53 7.42
N TYR A 53 -11.46 -10.32 7.81
CA TYR A 53 -12.20 -10.07 9.06
C TYR A 53 -13.72 -9.92 8.89
N CYS A 54 -14.20 -9.59 7.69
CA CYS A 54 -15.62 -9.35 7.40
C CYS A 54 -16.09 -10.13 6.14
N PRO A 55 -16.03 -11.48 6.14
CA PRO A 55 -16.28 -12.31 4.95
C PRO A 55 -17.70 -12.20 4.37
N SER A 56 -18.65 -11.67 5.12
CA SER A 56 -20.05 -11.45 4.71
C SER A 56 -20.37 -10.00 4.31
N SER A 57 -19.40 -9.09 4.39
CA SER A 57 -19.62 -7.67 4.08
C SER A 57 -19.39 -7.39 2.59
N ILE A 58 -20.48 -7.13 1.85
CA ILE A 58 -20.38 -6.51 0.52
C ILE A 58 -20.31 -5.00 0.74
N SER A 59 -19.11 -4.48 0.95
CA SER A 59 -18.93 -3.05 1.14
C SER A 59 -18.85 -2.32 -0.19
N THR A 60 -19.94 -1.63 -0.57
CA THR A 60 -20.02 -0.69 -1.70
C THR A 60 -19.26 0.62 -1.45
N SER A 61 -18.67 0.80 -0.27
CA SER A 61 -17.77 1.90 0.08
C SER A 61 -16.71 1.37 1.04
N LEU A 62 -15.60 0.87 0.47
CA LEU A 62 -14.48 0.24 1.18
C LEU A 62 -13.76 1.23 2.11
N LYS A 63 -14.33 1.44 3.29
CA LYS A 63 -13.60 1.81 4.50
C LYS A 63 -13.25 0.51 5.23
N VAL A 64 -12.16 0.51 6.00
CA VAL A 64 -11.97 -0.53 7.03
C VAL A 64 -13.11 -0.32 8.01
N SER A 65 -14.16 -1.12 7.85
CA SER A 65 -15.35 -1.08 8.69
C SER A 65 -15.08 -1.93 9.92
N HIS A 66 -15.48 -1.44 11.10
CA HIS A 66 -15.86 -2.36 12.17
C HIS A 66 -17.07 -3.11 11.61
N CYS A 67 -16.88 -4.35 11.16
CA CYS A 67 -17.99 -5.28 11.22
C CYS A 67 -18.36 -5.46 12.72
#